data_AF-A0A1A8R918-F1
#
_entry.id   AF-A0A1A8R918-F1
#
_cell.length_a   1.000
_cell.length_b   1.000
_cell.length_c   1.000
_cell.angle_alpha   90.00
_cell.angle_beta   90.00
_cell.angle_gamma   90.00
#
_symmetry.space_group_name_H-M   'P 1'
#
loop_
_entity.id
_entity.type
_entity.pdbx_description
1 polymer ?
#
loop_
_entity_poly.entity_id
_entity_poly.type
_entity_poly.pdbx_seq_one_letter_code
_entity_poly.pdbx_strand_id
1 'polypeptide(L)'
;PVLGVTPDALVYCECCGKGCVEIKCPYTHCNHDRLQACEDDTFCLTLTDGIVELKQTHKYYKQVQTQIFVTKSEFCDFVVWTTKACVIIRVRPDARMWGQLLQVAQE
;
A
#
# COMPACT_ATOMS: atom_id res chain seq x y z
N PRO A 1 -16.11 -18.61 2.62
CA PRO A 1 -14.67 -18.30 2.45
C PRO A 1 -14.10 -17.61 3.70
N VAL A 2 -12.85 -17.93 4.09
CA VAL A 2 -12.13 -17.24 5.16
C VAL A 2 -10.98 -16.47 4.52
N LEU A 3 -10.89 -15.17 4.77
CA LEU A 3 -9.80 -14.30 4.31
C LEU A 3 -9.06 -13.77 5.53
N GLY A 4 -7.73 -13.85 5.49
CA GLY A 4 -6.86 -13.41 6.58
C GLY A 4 -5.84 -12.39 6.08
N VAL A 5 -5.45 -11.48 6.97
CA VAL A 5 -4.40 -10.50 6.74
C VAL A 5 -3.60 -10.28 8.02
N THR A 6 -2.35 -9.88 7.87
CA THR A 6 -1.49 -9.45 8.97
C THR A 6 -0.89 -8.11 8.58
N PRO A 7 -1.46 -6.97 9.00
CA PRO A 7 -0.78 -5.68 8.87
C PRO A 7 0.38 -5.59 9.87
N ASP A 8 1.38 -4.76 9.58
CA ASP A 8 2.49 -4.52 10.52
C ASP A 8 2.02 -3.74 11.75
N ALA A 9 1.03 -2.86 11.59
CA ALA A 9 0.35 -2.21 12.71
C ALA A 9 -1.12 -1.88 12.41
N LEU A 10 -1.90 -1.74 13.48
CA LEU A 10 -3.19 -1.07 13.48
C LEU A 10 -3.03 0.28 14.15
N VAL A 11 -3.65 1.31 13.58
CA VAL A 11 -3.54 2.69 14.08
C VAL A 11 -4.91 3.34 14.18
N TYR A 12 -4.99 4.40 14.97
CA TYR A 12 -6.18 5.24 15.07
C TYR A 12 -5.75 6.71 15.10
N CYS A 13 -6.33 7.53 14.21
CA CYS A 13 -6.26 8.98 14.31
C CYS A 13 -7.65 9.52 14.64
N GLU A 14 -7.74 10.43 15.61
CA GLU A 14 -8.97 11.20 15.87
C GLU A 14 -9.47 11.92 14.60
N CYS A 15 -8.54 12.32 13.74
CA CYS A 15 -8.78 13.05 12.49
C CYS A 15 -9.19 12.17 11.29
N CYS A 16 -8.69 10.95 11.21
CA CYS A 16 -8.77 10.09 10.01
C CYS A 16 -9.51 8.78 10.25
N GLY A 17 -9.82 8.44 11.49
CA GLY A 17 -10.42 7.16 11.87
C GLY A 17 -9.38 6.06 12.05
N LYS A 18 -9.85 4.82 11.89
CA LYS A 18 -9.02 3.62 12.02
C LYS A 18 -8.19 3.41 10.74
N GLY A 19 -6.96 2.95 10.93
CA GLY A 19 -6.03 2.66 9.86
C GLY A 19 -5.26 1.38 10.12
N CYS A 20 -4.56 0.93 9.09
CA CYS A 20 -3.47 -0.03 9.22
C CYS A 20 -2.16 0.54 8.65
N VAL A 21 -1.05 -0.11 8.97
CA VAL A 21 0.28 0.25 8.45
C VAL A 21 0.88 -1.00 7.83
N GLU A 22 1.55 -0.81 6.70
CA GLU A 22 2.33 -1.83 6.01
C GLU A 22 3.70 -1.23 5.66
N ILE A 23 4.77 -1.86 6.13
CA ILE A 23 6.15 -1.40 6.03
C ILE A 23 6.92 -2.34 5.10
N LYS A 24 7.56 -1.76 4.08
CA LYS A 24 8.45 -2.48 3.16
C LYS A 24 9.85 -1.92 3.22
N CYS A 25 10.83 -2.81 3.36
CA CYS A 25 12.26 -2.52 3.29
C CYS A 25 12.87 -3.30 2.11
N PRO A 26 12.73 -2.82 0.86
CA PRO A 26 13.16 -3.56 -0.32
C PRO A 26 14.70 -3.65 -0.37
N TYR A 27 15.23 -4.87 -0.29
CA TYR A 27 16.67 -5.12 -0.30
C TYR A 27 17.36 -4.62 -1.58
N THR A 28 16.77 -4.88 -2.75
CA THR A 28 17.31 -4.49 -4.06
C THR A 28 17.50 -2.97 -4.19
N HIS A 29 16.64 -2.18 -3.53
CA HIS A 29 16.64 -0.72 -3.58
C HIS A 29 17.09 -0.10 -2.26
N CYS A 30 17.70 -0.87 -1.36
CA CYS A 30 18.00 -0.42 0.00
C CYS A 30 18.95 0.78 0.06
N ASN A 31 19.77 1.00 -0.98
CA ASN A 31 20.72 2.11 -1.08
C ASN A 31 20.31 3.19 -2.09
N HIS A 32 19.15 3.03 -2.74
CA HIS A 32 18.62 4.05 -3.64
C HIS A 32 17.89 5.13 -2.84
N ASP A 33 18.02 6.37 -3.32
CA ASP A 33 17.07 7.42 -2.95
C ASP A 33 15.70 7.20 -3.61
N ARG A 34 14.74 8.04 -3.25
CA ARG A 34 13.36 7.93 -3.72
C ARG A 34 13.23 8.06 -5.24
N LEU A 35 14.01 8.93 -5.88
CA LEU A 35 13.91 9.18 -7.31
C LEU A 35 14.55 8.05 -8.09
N GLN A 36 15.75 7.64 -7.68
CA GLN A 36 16.48 6.52 -8.26
C GLN A 36 15.68 5.21 -8.20
N ALA A 37 15.00 4.95 -7.09
CA ALA A 37 14.18 3.75 -6.97
C ALA A 37 12.98 3.76 -7.92
N CYS A 38 12.38 4.94 -8.18
CA CYS A 38 11.25 5.08 -9.10
C CYS A 38 11.64 4.93 -10.59
N GLU A 39 12.92 5.00 -10.96
CA GLU A 39 13.40 4.72 -12.32
C GLU A 39 13.31 3.23 -12.68
N ASP A 40 13.24 2.35 -11.68
CA ASP A 40 13.05 0.91 -11.87
C ASP A 40 11.56 0.58 -11.96
N ASP A 41 11.14 0.07 -13.13
CA ASP A 41 9.75 -0.34 -13.38
C ASP A 41 9.26 -1.43 -12.42
N THR A 42 10.17 -2.26 -11.89
CA THR A 42 9.85 -3.31 -10.91
C THR A 42 9.66 -2.77 -9.50
N PHE A 43 10.09 -1.54 -9.22
CA PHE A 43 9.90 -0.91 -7.93
C PHE A 43 8.43 -0.59 -7.68
N CYS A 44 8.01 -0.68 -6.42
CA CYS A 44 6.61 -0.57 -6.05
C CYS A 44 6.05 0.87 -6.16
N LEU A 45 6.91 1.88 -6.14
CA LEU A 45 6.48 3.28 -6.20
C LEU A 45 6.66 3.85 -7.61
N THR A 46 5.84 4.84 -7.94
CA THR A 46 5.95 5.66 -9.14
C THR A 46 5.95 7.14 -8.76
N LEU A 47 6.53 7.99 -9.62
CA LEU A 47 6.48 9.44 -9.50
C LEU A 47 5.65 9.99 -10.67
N THR A 48 4.46 10.51 -10.38
CA THR A 48 3.57 11.11 -11.37
C THR A 48 3.32 12.56 -10.97
N ASP A 49 3.64 13.52 -11.84
CA ASP A 49 3.47 14.96 -11.57
C ASP A 49 4.08 15.44 -10.25
N GLY A 50 5.22 14.86 -9.85
CA GLY A 50 5.90 15.17 -8.59
C GLY A 50 5.30 14.49 -7.34
N ILE A 51 4.24 13.70 -7.50
CA ILE A 51 3.57 12.94 -6.43
C ILE A 51 4.06 11.49 -6.46
N VAL A 52 4.47 10.99 -5.30
CA VAL A 52 4.90 9.60 -5.15
C VAL A 52 3.73 8.74 -4.72
N GLU A 53 3.47 7.68 -5.48
CA GLU A 53 2.31 6.82 -5.29
C GLU A 53 2.70 5.33 -5.37
N LEU A 54 1.93 4.47 -4.69
CA LEU A 54 2.04 3.03 -4.84
C LEU A 54 1.42 2.62 -6.18
N LYS A 55 2.19 1.97 -7.06
CA LYS A 55 1.70 1.47 -8.35
C LYS A 55 0.52 0.53 -8.13
N GLN A 56 -0.64 0.85 -8.70
CA GLN A 56 -1.84 0.01 -8.60
C GLN A 56 -1.66 -1.38 -9.22
N THR A 57 -0.76 -1.49 -10.20
CA THR A 57 -0.38 -2.76 -10.84
C THR A 57 0.55 -3.62 -9.99
N HIS A 58 1.20 -3.05 -8.97
CA HIS A 58 2.15 -3.78 -8.13
C HIS A 58 1.41 -4.65 -7.10
N LYS A 59 1.95 -5.84 -6.79
CA LYS A 59 1.33 -6.82 -5.88
C LYS A 59 1.00 -6.26 -4.48
N TYR A 60 1.79 -5.30 -4.00
CA TYR A 60 1.56 -4.66 -2.70
C TYR A 60 0.29 -3.82 -2.68
N TYR A 61 -0.18 -3.28 -3.82
CA TYR A 61 -1.45 -2.57 -3.85
C TYR A 61 -2.62 -3.49 -3.48
N LYS A 62 -2.67 -4.69 -4.07
CA LYS A 62 -3.68 -5.70 -3.72
C LYS A 62 -3.56 -6.16 -2.26
N GLN A 63 -2.34 -6.33 -1.74
CA GLN A 63 -2.10 -6.67 -0.33
C GLN A 63 -2.69 -5.59 0.60
N VAL A 64 -2.34 -4.32 0.36
CA VAL A 64 -2.79 -3.16 1.13
C VAL A 64 -4.31 -3.02 1.07
N GLN A 65 -4.91 -3.10 -0.11
CA GLN A 65 -6.36 -3.05 -0.26
C GLN A 65 -7.05 -4.17 0.54
N THR A 66 -6.49 -5.38 0.53
CA THR A 66 -7.02 -6.53 1.30
C THR A 66 -6.92 -6.28 2.80
N GLN A 67 -5.82 -5.71 3.28
CA GLN A 67 -5.66 -5.31 4.68
C GLN A 67 -6.68 -4.26 5.09
N ILE A 68 -6.89 -3.21 4.29
CA ILE A 68 -7.91 -2.18 4.52
C ILE A 68 -9.28 -2.82 4.67
N PHE A 69 -9.66 -3.70 3.72
CA PHE A 69 -10.97 -4.36 3.73
C PHE A 69 -11.17 -5.28 4.93
N VAL A 70 -10.25 -6.23 5.16
CA VAL A 70 -10.40 -7.24 6.22
C VAL A 70 -10.36 -6.62 7.61
N THR A 71 -9.51 -5.60 7.81
CA THR A 71 -9.42 -4.91 9.11
C THR A 71 -10.51 -3.87 9.32
N LYS A 72 -11.36 -3.60 8.32
CA LYS A 72 -12.34 -2.50 8.32
C LYS A 72 -11.69 -1.16 8.64
N SER A 73 -10.55 -0.88 8.00
CA SER A 73 -9.81 0.38 8.14
C SER A 73 -10.22 1.37 7.05
N GLU A 74 -10.06 2.65 7.33
CA GLU A 74 -10.39 3.77 6.44
C GLU A 74 -9.22 4.12 5.53
N PHE A 75 -8.00 3.69 5.89
CA PHE A 75 -6.79 3.85 5.12
C PHE A 75 -5.72 2.82 5.52
N CYS A 76 -4.68 2.73 4.69
CA CYS A 76 -3.40 2.13 5.05
C CYS A 76 -2.29 3.15 4.82
N ASP A 77 -1.44 3.37 5.81
CA ASP A 77 -0.18 4.09 5.60
C ASP A 77 0.88 3.08 5.13
N PHE A 78 1.18 3.13 3.83
CA PHE A 78 2.19 2.29 3.19
C PHE A 78 3.55 2.97 3.31
N VAL A 79 4.45 2.36 4.08
CA VAL A 79 5.77 2.88 4.38
C VAL A 79 6.81 2.12 3.55
N VAL A 80 7.62 2.84 2.79
CA VAL A 80 8.80 2.29 2.13
C VAL A 80 10.03 2.92 2.76
N TRP A 81 10.86 2.06 3.34
CA TRP A 81 12.10 2.47 3.99
C TRP A 81 13.31 1.96 3.20
N THR A 82 14.24 2.88 2.92
CA THR A 82 15.59 2.60 2.42
C THR A 82 16.60 3.26 3.35
N THR A 83 17.89 2.98 3.20
CA THR A 83 18.95 3.66 3.96
C THR A 83 19.07 5.15 3.61
N LYS A 84 18.40 5.61 2.55
CA LYS A 84 18.46 6.98 2.03
C LYS A 84 17.13 7.74 2.18
N ALA A 85 16.00 7.05 2.32
CA ALA A 85 14.70 7.68 2.35
C ALA A 85 13.69 6.88 3.19
N CYS A 86 12.75 7.60 3.80
CA CYS A 86 11.52 7.04 4.36
C CYS A 86 10.35 7.71 3.65
N VAL A 87 9.55 6.93 2.94
CA VAL A 87 8.41 7.41 2.16
C VAL A 87 7.14 6.83 2.76
N ILE A 88 6.16 7.68 3.05
CA ILE A 88 4.86 7.28 3.57
C ILE A 88 3.80 7.70 2.57
N ILE A 89 2.99 6.74 2.14
CA ILE A 89 1.92 6.93 1.17
C ILE A 89 0.61 6.46 1.79
N ARG A 90 -0.35 7.36 1.89
CA ARG A 90 -1.68 7.00 2.37
C ARG A 90 -2.51 6.39 1.24
N VAL A 91 -2.79 5.10 1.34
CA VAL A 91 -3.66 4.37 0.42
C VAL A 91 -5.06 4.33 1.00
N ARG A 92 -6.07 4.69 0.19
CA ARG A 92 -7.50 4.65 0.56
C ARG A 92 -8.19 3.43 -0.07
N PRO A 93 -9.35 3.01 0.46
CA PRO A 93 -10.14 1.93 -0.12
C PRO A 93 -10.44 2.17 -1.60
N ASP A 94 -10.20 1.15 -2.43
CA ASP A 94 -10.53 1.15 -3.85
C ASP A 94 -11.84 0.40 -4.09
N ALA A 95 -12.95 1.14 -4.09
CA ALA A 95 -14.28 0.56 -4.27
C ALA A 95 -14.46 -0.13 -5.63
N ARG A 96 -13.73 0.30 -6.67
CA ARG A 96 -13.83 -0.31 -8.01
C ARG A 96 -13.18 -1.68 -8.02
N MET A 97 -12.00 -1.81 -7.40
CA MET A 97 -11.31 -3.10 -7.26
C MET A 97 -12.18 -4.11 -6.51
N TRP A 98 -12.79 -3.70 -5.40
CA TRP A 98 -13.66 -4.58 -4.60
C TRP A 98 -14.97 -4.94 -5.29
N GLY A 99 -15.58 -4.00 -6.02
CA GLY A 99 -16.78 -4.28 -6.81
C GLY A 99 -16.57 -5.39 -7.84
N GLN A 100 -15.41 -5.40 -8.51
CA GLN A 100 -15.04 -6.43 -9.47
C GLN A 100 -14.72 -7.78 -8.79
N LEU A 101 -13.94 -7.76 -7.71
CA LEU A 101 -13.54 -9.00 -7.01
C LEU A 101 -14.71 -9.71 -6.34
N LEU A 102 -15.66 -8.96 -5.78
CA LEU A 102 -16.84 -9.55 -5.13
C LEU A 102 -17.79 -10.19 -6.14
N GLN A 103 -17.89 -9.66 -7.37
CA GLN A 103 -18.64 -10.31 -8.44
C GLN A 103 -18.04 -11.67 -8.79
N VAL A 104 -16.72 -11.73 -9.00
CA VAL A 104 -16.02 -12.99 -9.33
C VAL A 104 -16.10 -14.01 -8.19
N ALA A 105 -16.08 -13.57 -6.93
CA ALA A 105 -16.16 -14.48 -5.78
C ALA A 105 -17.57 -15.04 -5.51
N GLN A 106 -18.60 -14.49 -6.15
CA GLN A 106 -20.00 -14.94 -6.05
C GLN A 106 -20.42 -15.86 -7.20
N GLU A 107 -19.57 -15.99 -8.23
CA GLU A 107 -19.66 -16.99 -9.30
C GLU A 107 -18.95 -18.29 -8.88
#